data_AF-A0A2A4SG18-F1
#
_entry.id   AF-A0A2A4SG18-F1
#
_cell.length_a   1.000
_cell.length_b   1.000
_cell.length_c   1.000
_cell.angle_alpha   90.00
_cell.angle_beta   90.00
_cell.angle_gamma   90.00
#
_symmetry.space_group_name_H-M   'P 1'
#
loop_
_entity.id
_entity.type
_entity.pdbx_description
1 polymer ?
#
loop_
_entity_poly.entity_id
_entity_poly.type
_entity_poly.pdbx_seq_one_letter_code
_entity_poly.pdbx_strand_id
1 'polypeptide(L)'
;MIEVTKGGDESTKKDLACEITLPNGKYWYVGIDSTASFYAKKEGLECKTVRYFGDCSDWDINERAHKGLPIQVNETNVEDFIDKIATQGEIEQYIELRSA
;
A
#
# COMPACT_ATOMS: atom_id res chain seq x y z
N MET A 1 -35.13 27.80 -2.63
CA MET A 1 -34.56 26.56 -2.05
C MET A 1 -33.09 26.54 -2.41
N ILE A 2 -32.21 26.69 -1.43
CA ILE A 2 -30.77 26.62 -1.64
C ILE A 2 -30.37 25.25 -1.10
N GLU A 3 -30.14 24.30 -2.00
CA GLU A 3 -29.47 23.04 -1.64
C GLU A 3 -28.01 23.37 -1.36
N VAL A 4 -27.69 23.43 -0.07
CA VAL A 4 -26.31 23.46 0.40
C VAL A 4 -25.85 22.01 0.45
N THR A 5 -25.21 21.53 -0.61
CA THR A 5 -24.47 20.26 -0.60
C THR A 5 -23.23 20.43 0.28
N LYS A 6 -23.43 20.33 1.59
CA LYS A 6 -22.37 20.18 2.59
C LYS A 6 -21.82 18.76 2.52
N GLY A 7 -20.50 18.65 2.43
CA GLY A 7 -19.78 17.40 2.66
C GLY A 7 -19.09 16.84 1.43
N GLY A 8 -18.15 17.60 0.87
CA GLY A 8 -17.02 16.96 0.20
C GLY A 8 -16.21 16.27 1.29
N ASP A 9 -16.34 14.95 1.40
CA ASP A 9 -15.53 14.14 2.30
C ASP A 9 -14.08 14.15 1.80
N GLU A 10 -13.29 15.11 2.28
CA GLU A 10 -11.86 15.27 1.96
C GLU A 10 -10.98 14.21 2.65
N SER A 11 -11.55 13.18 3.30
CA SER A 11 -10.76 12.25 4.12
C SER A 11 -10.27 11.01 3.37
N THR A 12 -10.65 10.82 2.11
CA THR A 12 -10.20 9.66 1.33
C THR A 12 -9.70 10.05 -0.05
N LYS A 13 -8.41 10.36 -0.10
CA LYS A 13 -7.67 10.42 -1.37
C LYS A 13 -7.69 9.02 -1.98
N LYS A 14 -8.43 8.84 -3.06
CA LYS A 14 -8.20 7.74 -4.00
C LYS A 14 -6.87 8.03 -4.66
N ASP A 15 -5.83 7.40 -4.16
CA ASP A 15 -4.49 7.53 -4.69
C ASP A 15 -4.11 6.25 -5.44
N LEU A 16 -3.07 6.33 -6.24
CA LEU A 16 -2.50 5.15 -6.88
C LEU A 16 -1.30 4.68 -6.07
N ALA A 17 -1.19 3.36 -5.90
CA ALA A 17 -0.03 2.74 -5.27
C ALA A 17 0.63 1.75 -6.24
N CYS A 18 1.90 1.45 -6.00
CA CYS A 18 2.60 0.32 -6.59
C CYS A 18 2.55 -0.85 -5.60
N GLU A 19 1.93 -1.94 -5.99
CA GLU A 19 2.06 -3.23 -5.31
C GLU A 19 3.29 -3.96 -5.85
N ILE A 20 4.17 -4.36 -4.96
CA ILE A 20 5.39 -5.12 -5.24
C ILE A 20 5.19 -6.53 -4.68
N THR A 21 5.35 -7.56 -5.51
CA THR A 21 5.36 -8.95 -5.06
C THR A 21 6.77 -9.32 -4.58
N LEU A 22 6.93 -9.54 -3.28
CA LEU A 22 8.19 -9.95 -2.66
C LEU A 22 8.50 -11.44 -2.94
N PRO A 23 9.76 -11.90 -2.80
CA PRO A 23 10.14 -13.30 -3.03
C PRO A 23 9.41 -14.34 -2.19
N ASN A 24 8.88 -13.95 -1.02
CA ASN A 24 8.05 -14.80 -0.16
C ASN A 24 6.57 -14.89 -0.63
N GLY A 25 6.22 -14.24 -1.73
CA GLY A 25 4.87 -14.21 -2.30
C GLY A 25 3.91 -13.22 -1.64
N LYS A 26 4.40 -12.37 -0.73
CA LYS A 26 3.62 -11.30 -0.09
C LYS A 26 3.72 -9.98 -0.85
N TYR A 27 2.77 -9.10 -0.57
CA TYR A 27 2.60 -7.80 -1.21
C TYR A 27 3.14 -6.69 -0.34
N TRP A 28 3.98 -5.85 -0.92
CA TRP A 28 4.44 -4.60 -0.33
C TRP A 28 3.90 -3.43 -1.15
N TYR A 29 3.22 -2.49 -0.49
CA TYR A 29 2.57 -1.37 -1.15
C TYR A 29 3.34 -0.08 -0.88
N VAL A 30 3.71 0.61 -1.95
CA VAL A 30 4.47 1.86 -1.90
C VAL A 30 3.87 2.88 -2.85
N GLY A 31 4.26 4.16 -2.72
CA GLY A 31 3.87 5.18 -3.68
C GLY A 31 4.35 4.84 -5.10
N ILE A 32 3.56 5.23 -6.11
CA ILE A 32 3.98 5.15 -7.52
C ILE A 32 5.29 5.91 -7.71
N ASP A 33 6.20 5.32 -8.48
CA ASP A 33 7.51 5.87 -8.84
C ASP A 33 8.37 6.30 -7.63
N SER A 34 8.04 5.77 -6.44
CA SER A 34 8.91 5.82 -5.29
C SER A 34 10.22 5.10 -5.57
N THR A 35 11.27 5.48 -4.84
CA THR A 35 12.57 4.81 -4.87
C THR A 35 12.44 3.30 -4.71
N ALA A 36 11.56 2.85 -3.81
CA ALA A 36 11.25 1.43 -3.62
C ALA A 36 10.71 0.76 -4.89
N SER A 37 9.69 1.36 -5.53
CA SER A 37 9.12 0.81 -6.77
C SER A 37 10.13 0.81 -7.94
N PHE A 38 11.02 1.80 -8.00
CA PHE A 38 12.08 1.86 -9.00
C PHE A 38 13.10 0.72 -8.83
N TYR A 39 13.59 0.51 -7.61
CA TYR A 39 14.54 -0.57 -7.34
C TYR A 39 13.91 -1.95 -7.49
N ALA A 40 12.67 -2.15 -7.02
CA ALA A 40 11.94 -3.39 -7.20
C ALA A 40 11.82 -3.78 -8.68
N LYS A 41 11.47 -2.82 -9.56
CA LYS A 41 11.45 -3.03 -11.02
C LYS A 41 12.84 -3.37 -11.58
N LYS A 42 13.89 -2.65 -11.15
CA LYS A 42 15.28 -2.90 -11.58
C LYS A 42 15.75 -4.30 -11.21
N GLU A 43 15.28 -4.83 -10.10
CA GLU A 43 15.60 -6.17 -9.61
C GLU A 43 14.73 -7.27 -10.22
N GLY A 44 13.77 -6.91 -11.10
CA GLY A 44 12.89 -7.87 -11.76
C GLY A 44 11.76 -8.38 -10.88
N LEU A 45 11.44 -7.70 -9.78
CA LEU A 45 10.22 -8.00 -9.03
C LEU A 45 8.99 -7.58 -9.83
N GLU A 46 7.89 -8.30 -9.58
CA GLU A 46 6.60 -7.95 -10.15
C GLU A 46 6.07 -6.70 -9.44
N CYS A 47 5.84 -5.65 -10.23
CA CYS A 47 5.29 -4.38 -9.77
C CYS A 47 4.03 -4.07 -10.56
N LYS A 48 2.89 -3.89 -9.88
CA LYS A 48 1.62 -3.50 -10.51
C LYS A 48 1.05 -2.24 -9.88
N THR A 49 0.43 -1.40 -10.70
CA THR A 49 -0.31 -0.23 -10.21
C THR A 49 -1.68 -0.67 -9.72
N VAL A 50 -2.04 -0.26 -8.50
CA VAL A 50 -3.33 -0.55 -7.86
C VAL A 50 -4.02 0.73 -7.43
N ARG A 51 -5.36 0.69 -7.36
CA ARG A 51 -6.12 1.76 -6.71
C ARG A 51 -6.04 1.58 -5.22
N TYR A 52 -5.67 2.63 -4.51
CA TYR A 52 -5.56 2.65 -3.07
C TYR A 52 -6.55 3.66 -2.49
N PHE A 53 -7.17 3.27 -1.37
CA PHE A 53 -8.03 4.12 -0.58
C PHE A 53 -7.64 3.95 0.88
N GLY A 54 -7.31 5.07 1.50
CA GLY A 54 -6.75 5.10 2.84
C GLY A 54 -5.67 6.16 2.89
N ASP A 55 -5.06 6.33 4.04
CA ASP A 55 -3.91 7.22 4.18
C ASP A 55 -2.61 6.40 3.90
N CYS A 56 -1.73 6.95 3.06
CA CYS A 56 -0.44 6.36 2.64
C CYS A 56 0.75 6.96 3.40
N SER A 57 0.53 7.80 4.42
CA SER A 57 1.61 8.50 5.11
C SER A 57 2.50 7.59 5.96
N ASP A 58 1.98 6.44 6.41
CA ASP A 58 2.79 5.40 7.04
C ASP A 58 3.11 4.27 6.06
N TRP A 59 4.31 3.72 6.22
CA TRP A 59 4.91 2.70 5.36
C TRP A 59 4.33 1.30 5.57
N ASP A 60 3.51 1.10 6.60
CA ASP A 60 2.98 -0.21 7.00
C ASP A 60 1.45 -0.24 6.99
N ILE A 61 0.90 -0.62 5.84
CA ILE A 61 -0.53 -0.85 5.68
C ILE A 61 -1.00 -2.10 6.44
N ASN A 62 -0.11 -3.07 6.72
CA ASN A 62 -0.43 -4.27 7.50
C ASN A 62 -0.70 -3.88 8.95
N GLU A 63 0.14 -3.03 9.54
CA GLU A 63 -0.05 -2.52 10.90
C GLU A 63 -1.33 -1.67 11.01
N ARG A 64 -1.61 -0.82 10.02
CA ARG A 64 -2.84 -0.01 10.01
C ARG A 64 -4.11 -0.83 9.91
N ALA A 65 -4.09 -1.91 9.12
CA ALA A 65 -5.21 -2.83 9.05
C ALA A 65 -5.44 -3.53 10.39
N HIS A 66 -4.38 -3.95 11.10
CA HIS A 66 -4.52 -4.48 12.47
C HIS A 66 -5.04 -3.44 13.48
N LYS A 67 -4.88 -2.15 13.22
CA LYS A 67 -5.46 -1.05 14.02
C LYS A 67 -6.93 -0.76 13.68
N GLY A 68 -7.54 -1.48 12.74
CA GLY A 68 -8.93 -1.29 12.31
C GLY A 68 -9.15 0.00 11.51
N LEU A 69 -8.08 0.55 10.90
CA LEU A 69 -8.19 1.72 10.04
C LEU A 69 -8.66 1.28 8.64
N PRO A 70 -9.67 1.94 8.05
CA PRO A 70 -10.22 1.52 6.77
C PRO A 70 -9.20 1.74 5.64
N ILE A 71 -8.75 0.64 5.04
CA ILE A 71 -7.85 0.63 3.89
C ILE A 71 -8.39 -0.33 2.83
N GLN A 72 -8.39 0.11 1.57
CA GLN A 72 -8.77 -0.72 0.44
C GLN A 72 -7.73 -0.68 -0.67
N VAL A 73 -7.55 -1.84 -1.32
CA VAL A 73 -6.77 -1.99 -2.54
C VAL A 73 -7.69 -2.58 -3.60
N ASN A 74 -7.82 -1.91 -4.75
CA ASN A 74 -8.74 -2.32 -5.82
C ASN A 74 -10.15 -2.65 -5.29
N GLU A 75 -10.68 -1.76 -4.43
CA GLU A 75 -12.03 -1.89 -3.84
C GLU A 75 -12.21 -3.09 -2.90
N THR A 76 -11.13 -3.83 -2.59
CA THR A 76 -11.12 -4.91 -1.61
C THR A 76 -10.55 -4.40 -0.29
N ASN A 77 -11.19 -4.70 0.84
CA ASN A 77 -10.67 -4.31 2.14
C ASN A 77 -9.40 -5.10 2.43
N VAL A 78 -8.37 -4.41 2.94
CA VAL A 78 -7.09 -5.05 3.27
C VAL A 78 -7.25 -6.17 4.30
N GLU A 79 -8.17 -6.03 5.26
CA GLU A 79 -8.45 -7.04 6.27
C GLU A 79 -8.81 -8.41 5.67
N ASP A 80 -9.45 -8.44 4.49
CA ASP A 80 -9.86 -9.67 3.82
C ASP A 80 -8.68 -10.48 3.26
N PHE A 81 -7.50 -9.86 3.11
CA PHE A 81 -6.30 -10.50 2.57
C PHE A 81 -5.02 -10.11 3.32
N ILE A 82 -5.12 -9.72 4.58
CA ILE A 82 -4.02 -9.20 5.39
C ILE A 82 -2.81 -10.15 5.47
N ASP A 83 -3.06 -11.46 5.47
CA ASP A 83 -2.02 -12.50 5.46
C ASP A 83 -1.12 -12.46 4.21
N LYS A 84 -1.62 -11.85 3.12
CA LYS A 84 -0.86 -11.65 1.88
C LYS A 84 -0.02 -10.39 1.90
N ILE A 85 -0.18 -9.53 2.90
CA ILE A 85 0.54 -8.27 2.99
C ILE A 85 1.79 -8.47 3.84
N ALA A 86 2.94 -8.01 3.33
CA ALA A 86 4.19 -8.07 4.04
C ALA A 86 4.13 -7.23 5.32
N THR A 87 4.66 -7.78 6.41
CA THR A 87 4.89 -7.03 7.65
C THR A 87 6.10 -6.12 7.52
N GLN A 88 6.23 -5.09 8.37
CA GLN A 88 7.44 -4.25 8.43
C GLN A 88 8.73 -5.08 8.51
N GLY A 89 8.78 -6.12 9.35
CA GLY A 89 9.99 -6.94 9.48
C GLY A 89 10.36 -7.71 8.20
N GLU A 90 9.38 -8.12 7.39
CA GLU A 90 9.63 -8.76 6.10
C GLU A 90 10.14 -7.75 5.05
N ILE A 91 9.64 -6.51 5.11
CA ILE A 91 10.08 -5.41 4.26
C ILE A 91 11.51 -4.97 4.64
N GLU A 92 11.80 -4.82 5.93
CA GLU A 92 13.12 -4.46 6.45
C GLU A 92 14.17 -5.51 6.05
N GLN A 93 13.88 -6.80 6.25
CA GLN A 93 14.77 -7.88 5.82
C GLN A 93 15.07 -7.80 4.31
N TYR A 94 14.06 -7.50 3.49
CA TYR A 94 14.26 -7.31 2.05
C TYR A 94 15.18 -6.12 1.76
N ILE A 95 15.00 -4.99 2.42
CA ILE A 95 15.81 -3.77 2.23
C ILE A 95 17.26 -3.97 2.72
N GLU A 96 17.44 -4.59 3.89
CA GLU A 96 18.75 -4.85 4.49
C GLU A 96 19.60 -5.81 3.65
N LEU A 97 19.00 -6.89 3.16
CA LEU A 97 19.67 -7.84 2.24
C LEU A 97 20.18 -7.17 0.95
N ARG A 98 19.69 -5.98 0.62
CA ARG A 98 20.08 -5.22 -0.58
C ARG A 98 20.98 -4.02 -0.28
N SER A 99 21.10 -3.63 0.99
CA SER A 99 21.98 -2.56 1.44
C SER A 99 23.36 -3.07 1.88
N ALA A 100 23.52 -4.39 2.00
CA ALA A 100 24.77 -5.11 2.29
C ALA A 100 25.53 -5.50 1.03
#